data_AF-A0A3D3RPN6-F1
#
_entry.id   AF-A0A3D3RPN6-F1
#
_cell.length_a   1.000
_cell.length_b   1.000
_cell.length_c   1.000
_cell.angle_alpha   90.00
_cell.angle_beta   90.00
_cell.angle_gamma   90.00
#
_symmetry.space_group_name_H-M   'P 1'
#
loop_
_entity.id
_entity.type
_entity.pdbx_description
1 polymer ?
#
loop_
_entity_poly.entity_id
_entity_poly.type
_entity_poly.pdbx_seq_one_letter_code
_entity_poly.pdbx_strand_id
1 'polypeptide(L)'
;MRKLLLVLLTFALYAWADPAPLGLEIGKATVQDAKARYKLRHAGINKYTLGDMYDVDPKQVDMKYLQSCRLILTRMVSSWPY
;
A
#
# COMPACT_ATOMS: atom_id res chain seq x y z
N MET A 1 1.15 23.62 36.21
CA MET A 1 1.83 23.15 34.97
C MET A 1 1.84 21.63 34.78
N ARG A 2 1.77 20.81 35.84
CA ARG A 2 1.80 19.33 35.75
C ARG A 2 0.63 18.68 34.98
N LYS A 3 -0.54 19.34 34.89
CA LYS A 3 -1.71 18.83 34.15
C LYS A 3 -1.57 18.93 32.63
N LEU A 4 -0.69 19.81 32.12
CA LEU A 4 -0.47 19.97 30.68
C LEU A 4 0.30 18.78 30.08
N LEU A 5 1.20 18.17 30.86
CA LEU A 5 2.02 17.04 30.44
C LEU A 5 1.20 15.77 30.16
N LEU A 6 0.14 15.54 30.95
CA LEU A 6 -0.75 14.39 30.79
C LEU A 6 -1.61 14.48 29.52
N VAL A 7 -1.97 15.70 29.09
CA VAL A 7 -2.74 15.92 27.85
C VAL A 7 -1.86 15.71 26.62
N LEU A 8 -0.57 16.04 26.69
CA LEU A 8 0.36 15.79 25.59
C LEU A 8 0.68 14.28 25.41
N LEU A 9 0.65 13.49 26.49
CA LEU A 9 0.95 12.06 26.43
C LEU A 9 -0.15 11.24 25.74
N THR A 10 -1.41 11.69 25.76
CA THR A 10 -2.53 10.95 25.15
C THR A 10 -2.62 11.11 23.64
N PHE A 11 -1.99 12.13 23.05
CA PHE A 11 -1.92 12.31 21.59
C PHE A 11 -0.90 11.41 20.89
N ALA A 12 0.04 10.82 21.62
CA ALA A 12 1.09 9.97 21.06
C ALA A 12 0.63 8.54 20.71
N LEU A 13 -0.62 8.16 21.03
CA LEU A 13 -1.13 6.79 20.86
C LEU A 13 -1.66 6.47 19.44
N TYR A 14 -1.63 7.42 18.49
CA TYR A 14 -2.28 7.27 17.18
C TYR A 14 -1.33 7.21 15.98
N ALA A 15 -0.23 6.47 16.06
CA ALA A 15 0.69 6.32 14.92
C ALA A 15 0.84 4.88 14.39
N TRP A 16 -0.17 4.03 14.60
CA TRP A 16 -0.28 2.72 13.94
C TRP A 16 -1.42 2.78 12.91
N ALA A 17 -1.29 3.67 11.94
CA ALA A 17 -2.17 3.66 10.78
C ALA A 17 -1.59 2.67 9.77
N ASP A 18 -2.42 1.79 9.22
CA ASP A 18 -2.05 0.99 8.05
C ASP A 18 -2.12 1.89 6.82
N PRO A 19 -0.98 2.40 6.31
CA PRO A 19 -1.02 3.42 5.29
C PRO A 19 -1.53 2.79 3.98
N ALA A 20 -2.63 3.33 3.47
CA ALA A 20 -3.23 2.93 2.21
C ALA A 20 -3.34 4.14 1.25
N PRO A 21 -2.22 4.72 0.79
CA PRO A 21 -2.21 5.95 -0.01
C PRO A 21 -2.95 5.79 -1.35
N LEU A 22 -3.07 4.56 -1.85
CA LEU A 22 -3.84 4.20 -3.05
C LEU A 22 -5.06 3.32 -2.70
N GLY A 23 -5.53 3.35 -1.45
CA GLY A 23 -6.56 2.44 -0.97
C GLY A 23 -6.14 0.95 -0.99
N LEU A 24 -4.82 0.70 -1.02
CA LEU A 24 -4.21 -0.61 -0.84
C LEU A 24 -3.20 -0.48 0.30
N GLU A 25 -3.40 -1.26 1.37
CA GLU A 25 -2.50 -1.26 2.52
C GLU A 25 -1.12 -1.79 2.13
N ILE A 26 -0.09 -0.99 2.42
CA ILE A 26 1.30 -1.36 2.13
C ILE A 26 1.68 -2.58 3.00
N GLY A 27 2.21 -3.62 2.35
CA GLY A 27 2.66 -4.85 3.03
C GLY A 27 1.55 -5.85 3.35
N LYS A 28 0.28 -5.50 3.16
CA LYS A 28 -0.88 -6.38 3.43
C LYS A 28 -1.74 -6.65 2.21
N ALA A 29 -1.90 -5.67 1.32
CA ALA A 29 -2.75 -5.80 0.15
C ALA A 29 -2.30 -6.93 -0.79
N THR A 30 -3.27 -7.73 -1.23
CA THR A 30 -3.07 -8.86 -2.13
C THR A 30 -3.35 -8.49 -3.59
N VAL A 31 -3.03 -9.40 -4.52
CA VAL A 31 -3.40 -9.26 -5.93
C VAL A 31 -4.93 -9.17 -6.09
N GLN A 32 -5.70 -9.87 -5.25
CA GLN A 32 -7.15 -9.87 -5.31
C GLN A 32 -7.72 -8.51 -4.87
N ASP A 33 -7.16 -7.91 -3.82
CA ASP A 33 -7.56 -6.57 -3.37
C ASP A 33 -7.30 -5.52 -4.44
N ALA A 34 -6.16 -5.61 -5.13
CA ALA A 34 -5.84 -4.74 -6.26
C ALA A 34 -6.82 -4.93 -7.43
N LYS A 35 -7.21 -6.18 -7.76
CA LYS A 35 -8.17 -6.49 -8.83
C LYS A 35 -9.61 -6.07 -8.48
N ALA A 36 -9.96 -6.11 -7.20
CA ALA A 36 -11.26 -5.63 -6.72
C ALA A 36 -11.37 -4.10 -6.84
N ARG A 37 -10.26 -3.38 -6.65
CA ARG A 37 -10.25 -1.92 -6.65
C ARG A 37 -9.99 -1.30 -8.03
N TYR A 38 -9.19 -1.94 -8.87
CA TYR A 38 -8.73 -1.39 -10.13
C TYR A 38 -8.88 -2.37 -11.28
N LYS A 39 -9.14 -1.84 -12.47
CA LYS A 39 -8.94 -2.57 -13.73
C LYS A 39 -7.45 -2.63 -14.02
N LEU A 40 -6.86 -3.78 -13.72
CA LEU A 40 -5.42 -4.04 -13.85
C LEU A 40 -5.05 -4.54 -15.24
N ARG A 41 -3.90 -4.09 -15.76
CA ARG A 41 -3.25 -4.70 -16.93
C ARG A 41 -1.95 -5.37 -16.49
N HIS A 42 -1.84 -6.68 -16.68
CA HIS A 42 -0.62 -7.41 -16.32
C HIS A 42 0.57 -6.88 -17.12
N ALA A 43 1.63 -6.49 -16.41
CA ALA A 43 2.83 -5.87 -16.96
C ALA A 43 4.07 -6.78 -16.90
N GLY A 44 3.98 -7.93 -16.23
CA GLY A 44 5.05 -8.92 -16.12
C GLY A 44 5.36 -9.30 -14.68
N ILE A 45 6.48 -10.00 -14.48
CA ILE A 45 6.98 -10.41 -13.16
C ILE A 45 8.15 -9.49 -12.79
N ASN A 46 8.15 -8.97 -11.57
CA ASN A 46 9.22 -8.13 -11.08
C ASN A 46 10.49 -8.96 -10.79
N LYS A 47 11.65 -8.48 -11.24
CA LYS A 47 12.93 -9.17 -11.05
C LYS A 47 13.38 -9.30 -9.58
N TYR A 48 12.97 -8.37 -8.71
CA TYR A 48 13.44 -8.28 -7.33
C TYR A 48 12.50 -8.96 -6.34
N THR A 49 11.18 -8.78 -6.52
CA THR A 49 10.18 -9.37 -5.63
C THR A 49 9.64 -10.71 -6.12
N LEU A 50 9.97 -11.10 -7.36
CA LEU A 50 9.46 -12.28 -8.07
C LEU A 50 7.93 -12.36 -8.17
N GLY A 51 7.23 -11.27 -7.83
CA GLY A 51 5.77 -11.16 -7.87
C GLY A 51 5.27 -10.41 -9.09
N ASP A 52 3.96 -10.48 -9.30
CA ASP A 52 3.30 -9.86 -10.43
C ASP A 52 3.38 -8.33 -10.38
N MET A 53 3.49 -7.74 -11.56
CA MET A 53 3.35 -6.31 -11.79
C MET A 53 2.11 -6.03 -12.61
N TYR A 54 1.40 -4.97 -12.24
CA TYR A 54 0.21 -4.52 -12.93
C TYR A 54 0.27 -3.02 -13.18
N ASP A 55 0.03 -2.61 -14.42
CA ASP A 55 -0.23 -1.21 -14.73
C ASP A 55 -1.69 -0.88 -14.38
N VAL A 56 -1.90 0.30 -13.79
CA VAL A 56 -3.21 0.86 -13.46
C VAL A 56 -3.40 2.13 -14.29
N ASP A 57 -4.56 2.28 -14.92
CA ASP A 57 -4.92 3.55 -15.58
C ASP A 57 -4.92 4.66 -14.52
N PRO A 58 -4.10 5.71 -14.66
CA PRO A 58 -4.05 6.83 -13.72
C PRO A 58 -5.41 7.47 -13.46
N LYS A 59 -6.36 7.40 -14.39
CA LYS A 59 -7.73 7.91 -14.21
C LYS A 59 -8.52 7.19 -13.12
N GLN A 60 -8.12 5.97 -12.78
CA GLN A 60 -8.73 5.18 -11.70
C GLN A 60 -8.15 5.55 -10.33
N VAL A 61 -7.03 6.27 -10.31
CA VAL A 61 -6.36 6.73 -9.10
C VAL A 61 -6.75 8.19 -8.89
N ASP A 62 -7.35 8.51 -7.75
CA ASP A 62 -7.77 9.87 -7.40
C ASP A 62 -6.57 10.75 -7.01
N MET A 63 -5.64 10.93 -7.96
CA MET A 63 -4.42 11.72 -7.80
C MET A 63 -4.26 12.67 -8.98
N LYS A 64 -4.38 13.96 -8.68
CA LYS A 64 -4.19 15.04 -9.67
C LYS A 64 -2.77 14.98 -10.25
N TYR A 65 -2.67 15.03 -11.57
CA TYR A 65 -1.41 14.99 -12.35
C TYR A 65 -0.65 13.66 -12.39
N LEU A 66 -1.26 12.55 -11.93
CA LEU A 66 -0.62 11.24 -12.04
C LEU A 66 -0.48 10.82 -13.52
N GLN A 67 0.76 10.57 -13.97
CA GLN A 67 1.04 10.20 -15.37
C GLN A 67 0.99 8.69 -15.61
N SER A 68 1.42 7.90 -14.63
CA SER A 68 1.41 6.43 -14.70
C SER A 68 1.33 5.86 -13.29
N CYS A 69 0.76 4.67 -13.16
CA CYS A 69 0.70 3.94 -11.90
C CYS A 69 1.04 2.47 -12.16
N ARG A 70 2.01 1.95 -11.40
CA ARG A 70 2.39 0.54 -11.45
C ARG A 70 2.35 -0.05 -10.05
N LEU A 71 1.59 -1.10 -9.89
CA LEU A 71 1.58 -1.94 -8.70
C LEU A 71 2.62 -3.04 -8.87
N ILE A 72 3.48 -3.21 -7.88
CA ILE A 72 4.47 -4.28 -7.81
C ILE A 72 4.15 -5.07 -6.55
N LEU A 73 3.80 -6.34 -6.70
CA LEU A 73 3.49 -7.20 -5.56
C LEU A 73 4.68 -8.10 -5.24
N THR A 74 4.77 -8.49 -3.97
CA THR A 74 5.71 -9.52 -3.54
C THR A 74 5.12 -10.90 -3.80
N ARG A 75 5.92 -11.81 -4.34
CA ARG A 75 5.54 -13.22 -4.34
C ARG A 75 5.75 -13.74 -2.92
N MET A 76 4.67 -14.10 -2.23
CA MET A 76 4.77 -14.81 -0.97
C MET A 76 5.44 -16.17 -1.25
N VAL A 77 6.74 -16.25 -1.02
CA VAL A 77 7.43 -17.52 -0.85
C VAL A 77 7.17 -17.91 0.60
N SER A 78 6.66 -19.10 0.86
CA SER A 78 6.25 -19.63 2.17
C SER A 78 7.39 -19.80 3.19
N SER A 79 8.48 -19.04 3.06
CA SER A 79 9.70 -19.19 3.84
C SER A 79 10.49 -17.88 3.86
N TRP A 80 10.06 -16.91 4.67
CA TRP A 80 10.99 -15.99 5.33
C TRP A 80 10.54 -15.84 6.79
N PRO A 81 11.41 -16.20 7.76
CA PRO A 81 11.11 -16.09 9.17
C PRO A 81 11.41 -14.68 9.64
N TYR A 82 10.38 -13.93 10.03
CA TYR A 82 10.51 -12.84 10.98
C TYR A 82 9.34 -12.93 11.95
#